data_AF-A0A1Q8YB57-F1
#
_entry.id   AF-A0A1Q8YB57-F1
#
_cell.length_a   1.000
_cell.length_b   1.000
_cell.length_c   1.000
_cell.angle_alpha   90.00
_cell.angle_beta   90.00
_cell.angle_gamma   90.00
#
_symmetry.space_group_name_H-M   'P 1'
#
loop_
_entity.id
_entity.type
_entity.pdbx_description
1 polymer ?
#
loop_
_entity_poly.entity_id
_entity_poly.type
_entity_poly.pdbx_seq_one_letter_code
_entity_poly.pdbx_strand_id
1 'polypeptide(L)'
;MMLLTGARPGEVLVLRWEDVNTQWKGICIRDKVQGTREIPATPYMLHLLATLPRRNEWIFSSPTTATGCLTEPNNPHTRACKAAGLEGLTLHGLRRSFSSLTEWLETPAGVVAQIQGR
;
A
#
# COMPACT_ATOMS: atom_id res chain seq x y z
N MET A 1 2.61 -0.67 -3.93
CA MET A 1 1.53 -0.80 -2.93
C MET A 1 0.29 0.01 -3.31
N MET A 2 0.25 1.32 -3.10
CA MET A 2 -0.98 2.14 -3.21
C MET A 2 -1.69 2.05 -4.58
N LEU A 3 -0.93 2.03 -5.69
CA LEU A 3 -1.50 1.90 -7.03
C LEU A 3 -2.22 0.58 -7.26
N LEU A 4 -1.78 -0.51 -6.62
CA LEU A 4 -2.27 -1.86 -6.87
C LEU A 4 -3.37 -2.30 -5.89
N THR A 5 -3.44 -1.66 -4.73
CA THR A 5 -4.39 -2.03 -3.66
C THR A 5 -5.36 -0.93 -3.29
N GLY A 6 -5.12 0.30 -3.74
CA GLY A 6 -5.90 1.45 -3.32
C GLY A 6 -5.76 1.80 -1.84
N ALA A 7 -4.85 1.19 -1.06
CA ALA A 7 -4.67 1.45 0.38
C ALA A 7 -4.19 2.89 0.68
N ARG A 8 -4.50 3.42 1.88
CA ARG A 8 -4.09 4.79 2.27
C ARG A 8 -2.59 4.81 2.59
N PRO A 9 -1.88 5.93 2.33
CA PRO A 9 -0.48 6.04 2.70
C PRO A 9 -0.21 5.69 4.17
N GLY A 10 -1.01 6.23 5.09
CA GLY A 10 -0.87 5.96 6.53
C GLY A 10 -1.06 4.48 6.90
N GLU A 11 -1.99 3.78 6.23
CA GLU A 11 -2.23 2.34 6.44
C GLU A 11 -1.05 1.50 5.95
N VAL A 12 -0.47 1.86 4.79
CA VAL A 12 0.67 1.16 4.20
C VAL A 12 1.93 1.30 5.05
N LEU A 13 2.16 2.47 5.67
CA LEU A 13 3.36 2.73 6.48
C LEU A 13 3.39 1.93 7.78
N VAL A 14 2.22 1.60 8.34
CA VAL A 14 2.07 0.83 9.58
C VAL A 14 1.72 -0.64 9.32
N LEU A 15 2.01 -1.13 8.10
CA LEU A 15 1.75 -2.51 7.73
C LEU A 15 2.88 -3.42 8.23
N ARG A 16 2.51 -4.53 8.88
CA ARG A 16 3.43 -5.52 9.43
C ARG A 16 3.45 -6.78 8.59
N TRP A 17 4.50 -7.59 8.75
CA TRP A 17 4.59 -8.88 8.06
C TRP A 17 3.47 -9.84 8.48
N GLU A 18 3.00 -9.75 9.73
CA GLU A 18 1.86 -10.53 10.25
C GLU A 18 0.53 -10.18 9.58
N ASP A 19 0.40 -8.98 9.03
CA ASP A 19 -0.82 -8.52 8.36
C ASP A 19 -0.97 -9.14 6.95
N VAL A 20 0.05 -9.82 6.41
CA VAL A 20 0.06 -10.39 5.06
C VAL A 20 -0.12 -11.90 5.10
N ASN A 21 -1.27 -12.36 4.62
CA ASN A 21 -1.57 -13.77 4.48
C ASN A 21 -1.19 -14.27 3.07
N THR A 22 -0.05 -14.94 2.97
CA THR A 22 0.46 -15.45 1.69
C THR A 22 -0.29 -16.69 1.18
N GLN A 23 -0.88 -17.49 2.08
CA GLN A 23 -1.67 -18.66 1.72
C GLN A 23 -3.02 -18.25 1.12
N TRP A 24 -3.71 -17.32 1.78
CA TRP A 24 -5.04 -16.84 1.39
C TRP A 24 -5.00 -15.59 0.51
N LYS A 25 -3.80 -15.09 0.18
CA LYS A 25 -3.56 -13.93 -0.67
C LYS A 25 -4.34 -12.69 -0.22
N GLY A 26 -4.30 -12.41 1.08
CA GLY A 26 -4.98 -11.28 1.72
C GLY A 26 -4.00 -10.38 2.46
N ILE A 27 -4.36 -9.10 2.60
CA ILE A 27 -3.71 -8.15 3.50
C ILE A 27 -4.75 -7.59 4.44
N CYS A 28 -4.52 -7.74 5.74
CA CYS A 28 -5.34 -7.12 6.76
C CYS A 28 -4.92 -5.66 6.95
N ILE A 29 -5.85 -4.73 6.77
CA ILE A 29 -5.64 -3.31 7.02
C ILE A 29 -6.45 -2.91 8.25
N ARG A 30 -5.77 -2.34 9.24
CA ARG A 30 -6.39 -1.72 10.41
C ARG A 30 -7.02 -0.39 10.01
N ASP A 31 -8.34 -0.31 10.08
CA ASP A 31 -9.10 0.91 9.81
C ASP A 31 -9.47 1.58 11.13
N LYS A 32 -9.35 2.91 11.21
CA LYS A 32 -9.72 3.68 12.40
C LYS A 32 -11.22 3.64 12.70
N VAL A 33 -12.06 3.31 11.71
CA VAL A 33 -13.53 3.38 11.84
C VAL A 33 -14.19 2.01 12.03
N GLN A 34 -13.74 0.98 11.29
CA GLN A 34 -14.38 -0.36 11.28
C GLN A 34 -13.52 -1.48 11.89
N GLY A 35 -12.43 -1.13 12.59
CA GLY A 35 -11.51 -2.09 13.20
C GLY A 35 -10.50 -2.64 12.19
N THR A 36 -10.92 -3.53 11.30
CA THR A 36 -10.05 -4.13 10.27
C THR A 36 -10.81 -4.46 8.99
N ARG A 37 -10.15 -4.36 7.85
CA ARG A 37 -10.65 -4.85 6.56
C ARG A 37 -9.60 -5.67 5.84
N GLU A 38 -10.01 -6.71 5.14
CA GLU A 38 -9.12 -7.44 4.26
C GLU A 38 -9.17 -6.88 2.84
N ILE A 39 -8.01 -6.75 2.22
CA ILE A 39 -7.87 -6.41 0.81
C ILE A 39 -7.12 -7.52 0.08
N PRO A 40 -7.38 -7.73 -1.23
CA PRO A 40 -6.68 -8.76 -1.99
C PRO A 40 -5.19 -8.42 -2.16
N ALA A 41 -4.33 -9.40 -1.90
CA ALA A 41 -2.91 -9.37 -2.23
C ALA A 41 -2.70 -10.01 -3.61
N THR A 42 -2.61 -9.19 -4.66
CA THR A 42 -2.38 -9.72 -6.00
C THR A 42 -1.05 -10.49 -6.05
N PRO A 43 -0.91 -11.50 -6.94
CA PRO A 43 0.35 -12.26 -7.05
C PRO A 43 1.57 -11.35 -7.28
N TYR A 44 1.40 -10.29 -8.08
CA TYR A 44 2.44 -9.30 -8.30
C TYR A 44 2.79 -8.52 -7.04
N MET A 45 1.80 -8.16 -6.20
CA MET A 45 2.09 -7.54 -4.90
C MET A 45 2.91 -8.46 -4.00
N LEU A 46 2.50 -9.73 -3.89
CA LEU A 46 3.20 -10.70 -3.05
C LEU A 46 4.63 -10.92 -3.53
N HIS A 47 4.84 -10.97 -4.84
CA HIS A 47 6.17 -11.01 -5.44
C HIS A 47 7.00 -9.79 -5.03
N LEU A 48 6.47 -8.57 -5.19
CA LEU A 48 7.18 -7.35 -4.78
C LEU A 48 7.51 -7.35 -3.28
N LEU A 49 6.56 -7.74 -2.43
CA LEU A 49 6.77 -7.82 -0.99
C LEU A 49 7.86 -8.84 -0.62
N ALA A 50 7.94 -9.96 -1.33
CA ALA A 50 8.96 -10.98 -1.09
C ALA A 50 10.39 -10.48 -1.38
N THR A 51 10.55 -9.44 -2.20
CA THR A 51 11.87 -8.83 -2.49
C THR A 51 12.36 -7.87 -1.40
N LEU A 52 11.50 -7.47 -0.46
CA LEU A 52 11.86 -6.51 0.58
C LEU A 52 12.63 -7.18 1.73
N PRO A 53 13.65 -6.51 2.31
CA PRO A 53 14.39 -7.05 3.42
C PRO A 53 13.53 -7.10 4.70
N ARG A 54 13.49 -8.27 5.35
CA ARG A 54 12.81 -8.47 6.64
C ARG A 54 13.73 -8.10 7.80
N ARG A 55 13.79 -6.81 8.14
CA ARG A 55 14.67 -6.29 9.21
C ARG A 55 14.00 -6.30 10.60
N ASN A 56 12.70 -6.07 10.65
CA ASN A 56 11.88 -6.06 11.85
C ASN A 56 10.43 -6.41 11.49
N GLU A 57 9.48 -6.17 12.42
CA GLU A 57 8.05 -6.48 12.23
C GLU A 57 7.37 -5.70 11.10
N TRP A 58 7.92 -4.56 10.68
CA TRP A 58 7.33 -3.69 9.67
C TRP A 58 7.74 -4.08 8.25
N ILE A 59 6.79 -4.02 7.31
CA ILE A 59 7.08 -4.26 5.88
C ILE A 59 7.96 -3.16 5.32
N PHE A 60 7.62 -1.90 5.60
CA PHE A 60 8.41 -0.73 5.24
C PHE A 60 9.26 -0.30 6.44
N SER A 61 10.29 -1.09 6.72
CA SER A 61 11.22 -0.83 7.84
C SER A 61 12.16 0.35 7.54
N SER A 62 12.55 1.08 8.59
CA SER A 62 13.60 2.11 8.52
C SER A 62 14.57 1.95 9.70
N PRO A 63 15.89 1.84 9.44
CA PRO A 63 16.88 1.70 10.51
C PRO A 63 17.18 3.02 11.21
N THR A 64 16.78 4.15 10.63
CA THR A 64 17.10 5.49 11.15
C THR A 64 15.96 6.12 11.96
N THR A 65 14.79 5.51 12.01
CA THR A 65 13.63 6.03 12.77
C THR A 65 13.52 5.35 14.13
N ALA A 66 13.08 6.10 15.15
CA ALA A 66 12.93 5.58 16.51
C ALA A 66 11.90 4.44 16.61
N THR A 67 10.85 4.47 15.78
CA THR A 67 9.82 3.42 15.71
C THR A 67 10.23 2.20 14.89
N GLY A 68 11.35 2.26 14.17
CA GLY A 68 11.79 1.21 13.25
C GLY A 68 10.98 1.07 11.96
N CYS A 69 9.95 1.89 11.75
CA CYS A 69 9.15 1.93 10.53
C CYS A 69 9.38 3.21 9.74
N LEU A 70 9.14 3.16 8.44
CA LEU A 70 9.15 4.33 7.57
C LEU A 70 8.00 5.26 7.97
N THR A 71 8.34 6.49 8.38
CA THR A 71 7.36 7.49 8.81
C THR A 71 6.94 8.43 7.69
N GLU A 72 7.87 8.77 6.79
CA GLU A 72 7.63 9.71 5.68
C GLU A 72 8.04 9.10 4.33
N PRO A 73 7.08 8.70 3.50
CA PRO A 73 7.36 8.14 2.18
C PRO A 73 7.69 9.20 1.12
N ASN A 74 7.49 10.49 1.40
CA ASN A 74 7.62 11.56 0.40
C ASN A 74 9.03 11.65 -0.17
N ASN A 75 10.07 11.62 0.66
CA ASN A 75 11.46 11.73 0.20
C ASN A 75 11.89 10.55 -0.69
N PRO A 76 11.69 9.27 -0.27
CA PRO A 76 11.91 8.13 -1.16
C PRO A 76 11.07 8.18 -2.45
N HIS A 77 9.81 8.60 -2.35
CA HIS A 77 8.91 8.71 -3.49
C HIS A 77 9.39 9.76 -4.51
N THR A 78 9.75 10.96 -4.07
CA THR A 78 10.28 12.03 -4.92
C THR A 78 11.57 11.60 -5.61
N ARG A 79 12.46 10.90 -4.89
CA ARG A 79 13.68 10.33 -5.47
C ARG A 79 13.36 9.29 -6.55
N ALA A 80 12.41 8.40 -6.31
CA ALA A 80 11.99 7.40 -7.28
C ALA A 80 11.36 8.04 -8.52
N CYS A 81 10.51 9.05 -8.36
CA CYS A 81 9.91 9.79 -9.48
C CYS A 81 10.98 10.50 -10.33
N LYS A 82 11.94 11.18 -9.67
CA LYS A 82 13.05 11.82 -10.37
C LYS A 82 13.90 10.82 -11.15
N ALA A 83 14.20 9.66 -10.56
CA ALA A 83 14.96 8.60 -11.24
C ALA A 83 14.20 8.01 -12.45
N ALA A 84 12.87 7.99 -12.40
CA ALA A 84 12.01 7.51 -13.47
C ALA A 84 11.63 8.58 -14.51
N GLY A 85 12.09 9.82 -14.36
CA GLY A 85 11.70 10.93 -15.24
C GLY A 85 10.22 11.32 -15.13
N LEU A 86 9.59 11.06 -13.97
CA LEU A 86 8.19 11.36 -13.72
C LEU A 86 8.05 12.66 -12.93
N GLU A 87 7.35 13.63 -13.51
CA GLU A 87 7.03 14.92 -12.87
C GLU A 87 5.61 14.94 -12.32
N GLY A 88 5.40 15.56 -11.16
CA GLY A 88 4.08 15.78 -10.58
C GLY A 88 3.33 14.54 -10.05
N LEU A 89 3.93 13.34 -10.15
CA LEU A 89 3.34 12.14 -9.54
C LEU A 89 3.34 12.28 -8.01
N THR A 90 2.23 11.94 -7.37
CA THR A 90 2.08 11.97 -5.91
C THR A 90 1.51 10.66 -5.39
N LEU A 91 1.71 10.38 -4.10
CA LEU A 91 1.11 9.21 -3.44
C LEU A 91 -0.42 9.24 -3.49
N HIS A 92 -1.02 10.42 -3.35
CA HIS A 92 -2.46 10.61 -3.53
C HIS A 92 -2.87 10.34 -4.99
N GLY A 93 -2.06 10.78 -5.95
CA GLY A 93 -2.22 10.47 -7.37
C GLY A 93 -2.23 8.97 -7.66
N LEU A 94 -1.31 8.20 -7.09
CA LEU A 94 -1.28 6.74 -7.22
C LEU A 94 -2.58 6.08 -6.71
N ARG A 95 -3.11 6.55 -5.58
CA ARG A 95 -4.39 6.05 -5.05
C ARG A 95 -5.59 6.47 -5.90
N ARG A 96 -5.57 7.67 -6.49
CA ARG A 96 -6.59 8.12 -7.46
C ARG A 96 -6.56 7.27 -8.73
N SER A 97 -5.36 6.94 -9.24
CA SER A 97 -5.19 6.06 -10.38
C SER A 97 -5.80 4.67 -10.15
N PHE A 98 -5.70 4.11 -8.94
CA PHE A 98 -6.40 2.86 -8.61
C PHE A 98 -7.93 3.00 -8.84
N SER A 99 -8.56 4.08 -8.36
CA SER A 99 -9.99 4.30 -8.60
C SER A 99 -10.32 4.38 -10.10
N SER A 100 -9.55 5.15 -10.86
CA SER A 100 -9.78 5.28 -12.32
C SER A 100 -9.58 3.96 -13.05
N LEU A 101 -8.58 3.16 -12.66
CA LEU A 101 -8.37 1.83 -13.24
C LEU A 101 -9.53 0.88 -12.93
N THR A 102 -10.05 0.89 -11.69
CA THR A 102 -11.20 0.06 -11.33
C THR A 102 -12.49 0.50 -12.01
N GLU A 103 -12.63 1.80 -12.29
CA GLU A 103 -13.75 2.35 -13.07
C GLU A 103 -13.71 1.86 -14.52
N TRP A 104 -12.54 1.86 -15.15
CA TRP A 104 -12.37 1.31 -16.51
C TRP A 104 -12.65 -0.20 -16.59
N LEU A 105 -12.45 -0.90 -15.48
CA LEU A 105 -12.78 -2.32 -15.36
C LEU A 105 -14.22 -2.56 -14.93
N GLU A 106 -15.05 -1.51 -14.87
CA GLU A 106 -16.46 -1.56 -14.45
C GLU A 106 -16.65 -2.27 -13.09
N THR A 107 -15.66 -2.15 -12.21
CA THR A 107 -15.71 -2.78 -10.90
C THR A 107 -16.79 -2.13 -10.05
N PRO A 108 -17.66 -2.90 -9.36
CA PRO A 108 -18.72 -2.32 -8.55
C PRO A 108 -18.20 -1.32 -7.53
N ALA A 109 -18.79 -0.11 -7.51
CA ALA A 109 -18.30 1.00 -6.69
C ALA A 109 -18.23 0.67 -5.18
N GLY A 110 -19.17 -0.15 -4.69
CA GLY A 110 -19.17 -0.62 -3.30
C GLY A 110 -17.94 -1.48 -2.94
N VAL A 111 -17.50 -2.35 -3.87
CA VAL A 111 -16.29 -3.17 -3.68
C VAL A 111 -15.05 -2.28 -3.67
N VAL A 112 -14.97 -1.32 -4.59
CA VAL A 112 -13.85 -0.37 -4.65
C VAL A 112 -13.80 0.48 -3.37
N ALA A 113 -14.96 0.97 -2.90
CA ALA A 113 -15.05 1.73 -1.66
C ALA A 113 -14.59 0.91 -0.45
N GLN A 114 -15.04 -0.33 -0.33
CA GLN A 114 -14.61 -1.25 0.72
C GLN A 114 -13.10 -1.47 0.70
N ILE A 115 -12.50 -1.76 -0.47
CA ILE A 115 -11.04 -1.96 -0.59
C ILE A 115 -10.29 -0.68 -0.17
N GLN A 116 -10.74 0.48 -0.64
CA GLN A 116 -10.16 1.77 -0.30
C GLN A 116 -10.43 2.21 1.14
N GLY A 117 -11.35 1.55 1.85
CA GLY A 117 -11.83 1.89 3.19
C GLY A 117 -12.66 3.18 3.25
N ARG A 118 -13.34 3.54 2.16
CA ARG A 118 -14.25 4.70 2.09
C ARG A 118 -15.61 4.39 2.69
#